data_AF-A0A7J9CVI3-F1
#
_entry.id   AF-A0A7J9CVI3-F1
#
_cell.length_a   1.000
_cell.length_b   1.000
_cell.length_c   1.000
_cell.angle_alpha   90.00
_cell.angle_beta   90.00
_cell.angle_gamma   90.00
#
_symmetry.space_group_name_H-M   'P 1'
#
loop_
_entity.id
_entity.type
_entity.pdbx_description
1 polymer ?
#
loop_
_entity_poly.entity_id
_entity_poly.type
_entity_poly.pdbx_seq_one_letter_code
_entity_poly.pdbx_strand_id
1 'polypeptide(L)'
;MNSELFYAVLGGLGQFGIITRARIPLQPAPKGVKWVRLLYDDFSSFTKDQELLISRNGRKDKSALDYLEGSLLMDQGSPDNWRSSFFPHKDHPKIISLITKHGIIYCLEIVKHYDDRTKHTVDKEMKQVLQGLNYMPGFMFGKDVGYEEFLNRVRSGELKLKSQGLWDAPHPWLNLFIPKSQISDFNNGVFRGIVLERNITTGPVLVYPMNRQKWDDRMSAVIPDEEIFYTVGFLHSSGFDTWEAFEDQNKDIMRFCNKTGIMVKQYLPHYSTKEEWVHHFGSKW
;
A
#
# COMPACT_ATOMS: atom_id res chain seq x y z
N MET A 1 -34.20 -7.88 -0.28
CA MET A 1 -33.03 -7.12 -0.76
C MET A 1 -32.69 -7.65 -2.13
N ASN A 2 -32.61 -6.82 -3.17
CA ASN A 2 -32.19 -7.29 -4.49
C ASN A 2 -30.68 -7.57 -4.43
N SER A 3 -30.30 -8.85 -4.37
CA SER A 3 -28.90 -9.28 -4.21
C SER A 3 -28.06 -8.96 -5.43
N GLU A 4 -28.63 -9.08 -6.64
CA GLU A 4 -27.91 -8.77 -7.88
C GLU A 4 -27.49 -7.30 -7.90
N LEU A 5 -28.45 -6.39 -7.65
CA LEU A 5 -28.14 -4.97 -7.54
C LEU A 5 -27.17 -4.67 -6.40
N PHE A 6 -27.34 -5.33 -5.24
CA PHE A 6 -26.44 -5.15 -4.09
C PHE A 6 -24.98 -5.46 -4.43
N TYR A 7 -24.72 -6.57 -5.13
CA TYR A 7 -23.36 -6.93 -5.52
C TYR A 7 -22.86 -6.10 -6.72
N ALA A 8 -23.74 -5.74 -7.65
CA ALA A 8 -23.38 -4.90 -8.79
C ALA A 8 -22.86 -3.52 -8.35
N VAL A 9 -23.49 -2.86 -7.36
CA VAL A 9 -23.06 -1.53 -6.89
C VAL A 9 -21.70 -1.55 -6.16
N LEU A 10 -21.33 -2.67 -5.53
CA LEU A 10 -20.09 -2.80 -4.78
C LEU A 10 -18.89 -2.95 -5.74
N GLY A 11 -18.10 -1.88 -5.87
CA GLY A 11 -17.07 -1.79 -6.91
C GLY A 11 -17.63 -1.48 -8.31
N GLY A 12 -18.91 -1.11 -8.39
CA GLY A 12 -19.63 -0.90 -9.67
C GLY A 12 -19.39 0.45 -10.34
N LEU A 13 -18.38 1.23 -9.90
CA LEU A 13 -17.98 2.50 -10.52
C LEU A 13 -19.14 3.49 -10.75
N GLY A 14 -20.15 3.48 -9.87
CA GLY A 14 -21.34 4.35 -9.97
C GLY A 14 -22.31 4.02 -11.12
N GLN A 15 -22.13 2.90 -11.83
CA GLN A 15 -22.88 2.58 -13.05
C GLN A 15 -24.33 2.14 -12.80
N PHE A 16 -24.63 1.60 -11.62
CA PHE A 16 -25.92 0.94 -11.34
C PHE A 16 -26.84 1.73 -10.40
N GLY A 17 -26.41 2.88 -9.92
CA GLY A 17 -27.20 3.76 -9.05
C GLY A 17 -26.36 4.54 -8.03
N ILE A 18 -27.04 5.37 -7.24
CA ILE A 18 -26.45 6.20 -6.19
C ILE A 18 -26.69 5.55 -4.82
N ILE A 19 -25.61 5.22 -4.11
CA ILE A 19 -25.70 4.69 -2.75
C ILE A 19 -26.05 5.83 -1.79
N THR A 20 -27.31 5.88 -1.35
CA THR A 20 -27.78 6.89 -0.37
C THR A 20 -27.64 6.45 1.08
N ARG A 21 -27.43 5.15 1.33
CA ARG A 21 -27.25 4.57 2.66
C ARG A 21 -26.49 3.25 2.60
N ALA A 22 -25.56 3.03 3.53
CA ALA A 22 -24.88 1.77 3.74
C ALA A 22 -25.03 1.31 5.20
N ARG A 23 -25.03 0.00 5.45
CA ARG A 23 -24.93 -0.58 6.78
C ARG A 23 -23.55 -1.21 6.92
N ILE A 24 -22.71 -0.64 7.78
CA ILE A 24 -21.31 -1.03 7.93
C ILE A 24 -21.16 -1.80 9.27
N PRO A 25 -20.55 -2.99 9.28
CA PRO A 25 -20.28 -3.71 10.51
C PRO A 25 -19.27 -2.95 11.39
N LEU A 26 -19.48 -2.97 12.70
CA LEU A 26 -18.61 -2.33 13.68
C LEU A 26 -17.95 -3.37 14.58
N GLN A 27 -16.82 -2.99 15.15
CA GLN A 27 -16.10 -3.74 16.19
C GLN A 27 -15.83 -2.82 17.39
N PRO A 28 -15.57 -3.36 18.58
CA PRO A 28 -15.10 -2.55 19.70
C PRO A 28 -13.84 -1.76 19.30
N ALA A 29 -13.84 -0.45 19.55
CA ALA A 29 -12.71 0.39 19.21
C ALA A 29 -11.53 0.12 20.16
N PRO A 30 -10.34 -0.22 19.65
CA PRO A 30 -9.12 -0.25 20.43
C PRO A 30 -8.82 1.13 21.04
N LYS A 31 -8.02 1.16 22.11
CA LYS A 31 -7.59 2.42 22.72
C LYS A 31 -6.29 2.94 22.13
N GLY A 32 -5.36 2.03 21.87
CA GLY A 32 -4.04 2.38 21.35
C GLY A 32 -3.54 1.35 20.36
N VAL A 33 -2.47 1.72 19.69
CA VAL A 33 -1.82 0.87 18.71
C VAL A 33 -0.31 0.86 18.90
N LYS A 34 0.28 -0.33 18.79
CA LYS A 34 1.72 -0.53 18.64
C LYS A 34 2.02 -0.41 17.16
N TRP A 35 2.64 0.70 16.76
CA TRP A 35 2.93 0.99 15.35
C TRP A 35 4.43 0.84 15.10
N VAL A 36 4.79 -0.09 14.21
CA VAL A 36 6.18 -0.46 13.95
C VAL A 36 6.49 -0.35 12.46
N ARG A 37 7.68 0.16 12.14
CA ARG A 37 8.30 0.11 10.80
C ARG A 37 9.60 -0.67 10.84
N LEU A 38 9.79 -1.53 9.85
CA LEU A 38 10.94 -2.41 9.68
C LEU A 38 11.54 -2.16 8.30
N LEU A 39 12.85 -1.93 8.21
CA LEU A 39 13.52 -1.67 6.93
C LEU A 39 14.24 -2.90 6.39
N TYR A 40 14.13 -3.11 5.08
CA TYR A 40 14.75 -4.20 4.32
C TYR A 40 15.52 -3.61 3.14
N ASP A 41 16.64 -4.22 2.79
CA ASP A 41 17.42 -3.95 1.58
C ASP A 41 17.18 -4.99 0.47
N ASP A 42 16.54 -6.12 0.79
CA ASP A 42 16.15 -7.18 -0.13
C ASP A 42 14.62 -7.28 -0.28
N PHE A 43 14.15 -7.16 -1.52
CA PHE A 43 12.73 -7.27 -1.88
C PHE A 43 12.15 -8.67 -1.61
N SER A 44 12.95 -9.73 -1.80
CA SER A 44 12.54 -11.12 -1.55
C SER A 44 12.25 -11.33 -0.07
N SER A 45 13.15 -10.85 0.79
CA SER A 45 12.98 -10.92 2.24
C SER A 45 11.78 -10.09 2.71
N PHE A 46 11.63 -8.86 2.18
CA PHE A 46 10.49 -7.98 2.46
C PHE A 46 9.14 -8.62 2.10
N THR A 47 9.00 -9.14 0.88
CA THR A 47 7.74 -9.74 0.41
C THR A 47 7.41 -11.04 1.12
N LYS A 48 8.39 -11.92 1.38
CA LYS A 48 8.21 -13.14 2.17
C LYS A 48 7.67 -12.85 3.57
N ASP A 49 8.23 -11.83 4.23
CA ASP A 49 7.79 -11.45 5.57
C ASP A 49 6.38 -10.84 5.54
N GLN A 50 6.04 -10.02 4.53
CA GLN A 50 4.68 -9.54 4.34
C GLN A 50 3.68 -10.69 4.18
N GLU A 51 3.98 -11.65 3.30
CA GLU A 51 3.13 -12.82 3.03
C GLU A 51 2.97 -13.72 4.27
N LEU A 52 4.07 -13.97 4.99
CA LEU A 52 4.05 -14.72 6.25
C LEU A 52 3.08 -14.06 7.24
N LEU A 53 3.15 -12.74 7.39
CA LEU A 53 2.33 -12.01 8.35
C LEU A 53 0.85 -12.02 7.98
N ILE A 54 0.49 -11.84 6.69
CA ILE A 54 -0.91 -11.87 6.25
C ILE A 54 -1.51 -13.29 6.20
N SER A 55 -0.68 -14.34 6.26
CA SER A 55 -1.16 -15.73 6.35
C SER A 55 -1.78 -16.06 7.73
N ARG A 56 -1.45 -15.27 8.75
CA ARG A 56 -1.95 -15.46 10.12
C ARG A 56 -3.37 -14.91 10.24
N ASN A 57 -4.30 -15.74 10.72
CA ASN A 57 -5.70 -15.35 10.88
C ASN A 57 -5.99 -14.98 12.33
N GLY A 58 -6.42 -13.73 12.58
CA GLY A 58 -6.71 -13.24 13.94
C GLY A 58 -7.80 -13.99 14.72
N ARG A 59 -8.65 -14.79 14.06
CA ARG A 59 -9.58 -15.70 14.76
C ARG A 59 -8.90 -16.93 15.36
N LYS A 60 -7.73 -17.32 14.82
CA LYS A 60 -7.01 -18.55 15.19
C LYS A 60 -5.64 -18.27 15.80
N ASP A 61 -5.07 -17.10 15.55
CA ASP A 61 -3.72 -16.73 15.94
C ASP A 61 -3.72 -15.34 16.60
N LYS A 62 -3.37 -15.30 17.89
CA LYS A 62 -3.28 -14.03 18.65
C LYS A 62 -2.16 -13.13 18.14
N SER A 63 -1.17 -13.69 17.44
CA SER A 63 -0.08 -12.93 16.80
C SER A 63 -0.47 -12.34 15.44
N ALA A 64 -1.69 -12.55 14.94
CA ALA A 64 -2.12 -11.87 13.71
C ALA A 64 -2.11 -10.36 13.91
N LEU A 65 -1.67 -9.63 12.89
CA LEU A 65 -1.64 -8.17 12.89
C LEU A 65 -3.03 -7.59 12.62
N ASP A 66 -3.24 -6.37 13.09
CA ASP A 66 -4.46 -5.61 12.83
C ASP A 66 -4.33 -4.71 11.58
N TYR A 67 -3.09 -4.41 11.18
CA TYR A 67 -2.79 -3.74 9.92
C TYR A 67 -1.38 -4.10 9.44
N LEU A 68 -1.23 -4.19 8.13
CA LEU A 68 0.03 -4.37 7.43
C LEU A 68 -0.02 -3.60 6.10
N GLU A 69 0.97 -2.76 5.87
CA GLU A 69 1.28 -2.17 4.57
C GLU A 69 2.79 -2.24 4.32
N GLY A 70 3.22 -1.75 3.17
CA GLY A 70 4.62 -1.48 2.91
C GLY A 70 4.80 -0.38 1.91
N SER A 71 6.00 0.17 1.86
CA SER A 71 6.35 1.26 0.97
C SER A 71 7.81 1.19 0.53
N LEU A 72 8.13 1.87 -0.57
CA LEU A 72 9.50 2.13 -0.98
C LEU A 72 10.00 3.43 -0.37
N LEU A 73 11.23 3.41 0.15
CA LEU A 73 12.00 4.60 0.49
C LEU A 73 13.07 4.77 -0.58
N MET A 74 13.03 5.92 -1.25
CA MET A 74 13.94 6.31 -2.34
C MET A 74 14.45 7.72 -2.06
N ASP A 75 15.44 8.17 -2.83
CA ASP A 75 16.02 9.50 -2.61
C ASP A 75 15.04 10.61 -2.96
N GLN A 76 14.48 11.23 -1.92
CA GLN A 76 13.60 12.41 -1.99
C GLN A 76 14.06 13.49 -1.00
N GLY A 77 15.34 13.47 -0.61
CA GLY A 77 15.92 14.34 0.42
C GLY A 77 15.58 13.96 1.87
N SER A 78 14.34 13.53 2.15
CA SER A 78 13.90 13.10 3.49
C SER A 78 13.34 11.66 3.45
N PRO A 79 13.64 10.80 4.45
CA PRO A 79 12.97 9.51 4.61
C PRO A 79 11.46 9.61 4.90
N ASP A 80 11.05 10.76 5.46
CA ASP A 80 9.64 11.09 5.66
C ASP A 80 9.05 11.67 4.37
N ASN A 81 7.82 11.28 4.05
CA ASN A 81 7.05 11.82 2.93
C ASN A 81 5.76 12.49 3.43
N TRP A 82 4.96 13.04 2.52
CA TRP A 82 3.72 13.72 2.91
C TRP A 82 2.76 12.79 3.67
N ARG A 83 2.73 11.48 3.38
CA ARG A 83 1.86 10.52 4.08
C ARG A 83 2.34 10.22 5.51
N SER A 84 3.61 10.46 5.85
CA SER A 84 4.11 10.14 7.20
C SER A 84 5.45 10.76 7.55
N SER A 85 5.51 11.38 8.75
CA SER A 85 6.74 11.64 9.51
C SER A 85 6.87 10.62 10.66
N PHE A 86 7.48 9.47 10.37
CA PHE A 86 7.54 8.37 11.34
C PHE A 86 8.92 8.23 11.96
N PHE A 87 9.98 8.41 11.17
CA PHE A 87 11.34 8.12 11.61
C PHE A 87 11.86 9.25 12.50
N PRO A 88 12.52 8.94 13.64
CA PRO A 88 13.14 9.97 14.46
C PRO A 88 14.21 10.73 13.66
N HIS A 89 14.27 12.06 13.80
CA HIS A 89 15.24 12.90 13.07
C HIS A 89 16.70 12.47 13.25
N LYS A 90 17.07 11.97 14.44
CA LYS A 90 18.41 11.45 14.73
C LYS A 90 18.81 10.25 13.85
N ASP A 91 17.83 9.51 13.34
CA ASP A 91 18.04 8.31 12.53
C ASP A 91 17.97 8.61 11.03
N HIS A 92 17.54 9.81 10.63
CA HIS A 92 17.45 10.23 9.22
C HIS A 92 18.77 10.07 8.47
N PRO A 93 19.94 10.53 8.98
CA PRO A 93 21.21 10.37 8.25
C PRO A 93 21.56 8.90 7.97
N LYS A 94 21.25 8.01 8.91
CA LYS A 94 21.50 6.56 8.78
C LYS A 94 20.59 5.95 7.71
N ILE A 95 19.31 6.34 7.65
CA ILE A 95 18.36 5.86 6.65
C ILE A 95 18.71 6.41 5.26
N ILE A 96 19.05 7.69 5.16
CA ILE A 96 19.47 8.31 3.89
C ILE A 96 20.71 7.59 3.35
N SER A 97 21.71 7.31 4.20
CA SER A 97 22.90 6.55 3.79
C SER A 97 22.56 5.17 3.22
N LEU A 98 21.58 4.47 3.78
CA LEU A 98 21.10 3.20 3.21
C LEU A 98 20.44 3.39 1.84
N ILE A 99 19.58 4.39 1.70
CA ILE A 99 18.92 4.71 0.43
C ILE A 99 19.96 5.00 -0.64
N THR A 100 20.95 5.85 -0.35
CA THR A 100 22.05 6.15 -1.27
C THR A 100 22.83 4.89 -1.66
N LYS A 101 23.06 3.97 -0.71
CA LYS A 101 23.82 2.74 -0.96
C LYS A 101 23.05 1.71 -1.80
N HIS A 102 21.75 1.54 -1.56
CA HIS A 102 20.95 0.45 -2.14
C HIS A 102 20.00 0.90 -3.26
N GLY A 103 19.82 2.23 -3.42
CA GLY A 103 18.85 2.89 -4.30
C GLY A 103 17.43 2.86 -3.74
N ILE A 104 16.97 1.68 -3.32
CA ILE A 104 15.64 1.48 -2.71
C ILE A 104 15.82 0.75 -1.39
N ILE A 105 15.14 1.25 -0.35
CA ILE A 105 14.92 0.53 0.90
C ILE A 105 13.42 0.23 1.02
N TYR A 106 13.07 -1.02 1.33
CA TYR A 106 11.69 -1.44 1.50
C TYR A 106 11.30 -1.31 2.96
N CYS A 107 10.19 -0.65 3.23
CA CYS A 107 9.68 -0.41 4.57
C CYS A 107 8.40 -1.20 4.79
N LEU A 108 8.45 -2.17 5.70
CA LEU A 108 7.28 -2.89 6.19
C LEU A 108 6.67 -2.11 7.36
N GLU A 109 5.38 -1.79 7.26
CA GLU A 109 4.64 -1.07 8.30
C GLU A 109 3.57 -1.99 8.89
N ILE A 110 3.66 -2.25 10.20
CA ILE A 110 2.76 -3.17 10.90
C ILE A 110 2.18 -2.55 12.15
N VAL A 111 0.98 -2.99 12.50
CA VAL A 111 0.27 -2.51 13.68
C VAL A 111 -0.41 -3.64 14.44
N LYS A 112 -0.32 -3.55 15.76
CA LYS A 112 -1.09 -4.35 16.71
C LYS A 112 -1.94 -3.44 17.59
N HIS A 113 -3.24 -3.68 17.62
CA HIS A 113 -4.19 -2.98 18.47
C HIS A 113 -4.08 -3.45 19.92
N TYR A 114 -4.32 -2.55 20.87
CA TYR A 114 -4.50 -2.90 22.26
C TYR A 114 -5.54 -2.04 22.97
N ASP A 115 -6.07 -2.57 24.07
CA ASP A 115 -6.96 -1.89 24.99
C ASP A 115 -6.44 -2.03 26.44
N ASP A 116 -7.22 -1.61 27.44
CA ASP A 116 -6.81 -1.71 28.84
C ASP A 116 -6.53 -3.16 29.28
N ARG A 117 -7.18 -4.14 28.64
CA ARG A 117 -7.06 -5.56 28.96
C ARG A 117 -5.82 -6.17 28.32
N THR A 118 -5.42 -5.73 27.13
CA THR A 118 -4.29 -6.31 26.39
C THR A 118 -3.01 -5.46 26.43
N LYS A 119 -3.06 -4.23 26.97
CA LYS A 119 -1.90 -3.33 27.07
C LYS A 119 -0.66 -3.96 27.72
N HIS A 120 -0.84 -4.86 28.68
CA HIS A 120 0.27 -5.53 29.38
C HIS A 120 0.85 -6.74 28.62
N THR A 121 0.13 -7.28 27.61
CA THR A 121 0.61 -8.41 26.79
C THR A 121 1.08 -7.99 25.40
N VAL A 122 0.62 -6.84 24.89
CA VAL A 122 0.87 -6.43 23.50
C VAL A 122 2.35 -6.35 23.13
N ASP A 123 3.23 -5.96 24.05
CA ASP A 123 4.68 -5.93 23.78
C ASP A 123 5.27 -7.33 23.60
N LYS A 124 4.76 -8.32 24.36
CA LYS A 124 5.15 -9.73 24.22
C LYS A 124 4.62 -10.30 22.92
N GLU A 125 3.37 -10.00 22.57
CA GLU A 125 2.76 -10.40 21.30
C GLU A 125 3.52 -9.81 20.12
N MET A 126 3.85 -8.51 20.16
CA MET A 126 4.65 -7.86 19.13
C MET A 126 6.04 -8.51 18.98
N LYS A 127 6.71 -8.86 20.08
CA LYS A 127 7.98 -9.61 20.01
C LYS A 127 7.83 -10.97 19.33
N GLN A 128 6.71 -11.67 19.53
CA GLN A 128 6.42 -12.93 18.84
C GLN A 128 6.15 -12.73 17.35
N VAL A 129 5.50 -11.63 16.98
CA VAL A 129 5.30 -11.26 15.57
C VAL A 129 6.64 -11.00 14.87
N LEU A 130 7.52 -10.26 15.53
CA LEU A 130 8.82 -9.88 15.00
C LEU A 130 9.81 -11.05 14.96
N GLN A 131 9.55 -12.12 15.70
CA GLN A 131 10.42 -13.29 15.74
C GLN A 131 10.43 -13.99 14.38
N GLY A 132 11.62 -14.13 13.79
CA GLY A 132 11.83 -14.82 12.52
C GLY A 132 11.65 -13.93 11.29
N LEU A 133 11.39 -12.63 11.47
CA LEU A 133 11.45 -11.66 10.38
C LEU A 133 12.91 -11.30 10.05
N ASN A 134 13.15 -10.93 8.79
CA ASN A 134 14.47 -10.78 8.16
C ASN A 134 14.80 -9.31 7.85
N TYR A 135 14.24 -8.37 8.62
CA TYR A 135 14.57 -6.96 8.49
C TYR A 135 16.01 -6.68 8.92
N MET A 136 16.58 -5.56 8.46
CA MET A 136 17.95 -5.18 8.78
C MET A 136 18.13 -4.95 10.30
N PRO A 137 19.14 -5.58 10.94
CA PRO A 137 19.42 -5.37 12.36
C PRO A 137 19.60 -3.89 12.71
N GLY A 138 18.88 -3.43 13.74
CA GLY A 138 18.92 -2.03 14.19
C GLY A 138 18.17 -1.04 13.31
N PHE A 139 17.27 -1.52 12.42
CA PHE A 139 16.35 -0.68 11.63
C PHE A 139 14.88 -1.05 11.86
N MET A 140 14.56 -1.32 13.13
CA MET A 140 13.20 -1.37 13.65
C MET A 140 12.90 -0.08 14.39
N PHE A 141 11.79 0.55 14.03
CA PHE A 141 11.32 1.79 14.64
C PHE A 141 9.89 1.56 15.13
N GLY A 142 9.59 1.95 16.36
CA GLY A 142 8.28 1.72 16.95
C GLY A 142 7.82 2.88 17.82
N LYS A 143 6.51 3.13 17.83
CA LYS A 143 5.87 4.06 18.75
C LYS A 143 4.47 3.59 19.13
N ASP A 144 3.99 4.11 20.25
CA ASP A 144 2.63 3.91 20.73
C ASP A 144 1.83 5.19 20.45
N VAL A 145 0.66 5.04 19.81
CA VAL A 145 -0.24 6.17 19.52
C VAL A 145 -1.69 5.78 19.79
N GLY A 146 -2.57 6.78 19.87
CA GLY A 146 -4.02 6.52 19.97
C GLY A 146 -4.57 5.83 18.71
N TYR A 147 -5.64 5.04 18.85
CA TYR A 147 -6.25 4.37 17.70
C TYR A 147 -6.74 5.36 16.63
N GLU A 148 -7.44 6.42 17.03
CA GLU A 148 -7.88 7.48 16.12
C GLU A 148 -6.70 8.25 15.51
N GLU A 149 -5.66 8.54 16.29
CA GLU A 149 -4.44 9.18 15.80
C GLU A 149 -3.80 8.36 14.68
N PHE A 150 -3.71 7.03 14.84
CA PHE A 150 -3.22 6.15 13.78
C PHE A 150 -4.13 6.17 12.55
N LEU A 151 -5.45 6.03 12.70
CA LEU A 151 -6.38 6.06 11.56
C LEU A 151 -6.33 7.39 10.80
N ASN A 152 -6.14 8.50 11.52
CA ASN A 152 -6.09 9.85 10.96
C ASN A 152 -4.66 10.30 10.58
N ARG A 153 -3.66 9.41 10.58
CA ARG A 153 -2.22 9.76 10.43
C ARG A 153 -1.88 10.50 9.14
N VAL A 154 -2.68 10.37 8.09
CA VAL A 154 -2.47 11.03 6.79
C VAL A 154 -2.91 12.49 6.80
N ARG A 155 -3.74 12.91 7.77
CA ARG A 155 -4.28 14.28 7.88
C ARG A 155 -3.19 15.33 8.06
N SER A 156 -2.14 15.03 8.82
CA SER A 156 -1.01 15.96 8.98
C SER A 156 -0.31 16.22 7.65
N GLY A 157 -0.21 15.20 6.80
CA GLY A 157 0.26 15.26 5.43
C GLY A 157 -0.56 16.17 4.53
N GLU A 158 -1.88 15.97 4.54
CA GLU A 158 -2.82 16.83 3.83
C GLU A 158 -2.64 18.29 4.25
N LEU A 159 -2.65 18.57 5.55
CA LEU A 159 -2.50 19.94 6.07
C LEU A 159 -1.17 20.58 5.65
N LYS A 160 -0.09 19.80 5.67
CA LYS A 160 1.24 20.25 5.21
C LYS A 160 1.22 20.60 3.73
N LEU A 161 0.71 19.71 2.87
CA LEU A 161 0.63 19.95 1.43
C LEU A 161 -0.29 21.13 1.10
N LYS A 162 -1.42 21.28 1.81
CA LYS A 162 -2.30 22.45 1.68
C LYS A 162 -1.58 23.75 1.99
N SER A 163 -0.81 23.79 3.08
CA SER A 163 -0.04 24.98 3.45
C SER A 163 1.05 25.35 2.43
N GLN A 164 1.47 24.39 1.60
CA GLN A 164 2.46 24.56 0.55
C GLN A 164 1.83 24.80 -0.83
N GLY A 165 0.50 24.79 -0.95
CA GLY A 165 -0.20 24.87 -2.25
C GLY A 165 -0.05 23.61 -3.12
N LEU A 166 0.41 22.49 -2.53
CA LEU A 166 0.68 21.22 -3.23
C LEU A 166 -0.46 20.20 -3.11
N TRP A 167 -1.55 20.56 -2.42
CA TRP A 167 -2.72 19.68 -2.28
C TRP A 167 -3.72 19.84 -3.43
N ASP A 168 -4.01 21.07 -3.84
CA ASP A 168 -4.90 21.35 -4.98
C ASP A 168 -4.07 21.44 -6.27
N ALA A 169 -3.32 20.37 -6.54
CA ALA A 169 -2.39 20.24 -7.66
C ALA A 169 -2.66 18.93 -8.44
N PRO A 170 -2.06 18.72 -9.63
CA PRO A 170 -2.20 17.45 -10.33
C PRO A 170 -1.60 16.26 -9.57
N HIS A 171 -2.38 15.17 -9.50
CA HIS A 171 -2.03 13.90 -8.84
C HIS A 171 -2.11 12.76 -9.86
N PRO A 172 -1.05 12.55 -10.67
CA PRO A 172 -1.00 11.50 -11.70
C PRO A 172 -0.78 10.12 -11.06
N TRP A 173 -1.73 9.69 -10.23
CA TRP A 173 -1.65 8.44 -9.48
C TRP A 173 -1.87 7.23 -10.38
N LEU A 174 -1.08 6.19 -10.14
CA LEU A 174 -1.28 4.88 -10.73
C LEU A 174 -1.46 3.85 -9.62
N ASN A 175 -2.63 3.21 -9.57
CA ASN A 175 -2.95 2.20 -8.56
C ASN A 175 -3.23 0.88 -9.24
N LEU A 176 -2.53 -0.18 -8.83
CA LEU A 176 -2.48 -1.45 -9.52
C LEU A 176 -2.66 -2.61 -8.53
N PHE A 177 -3.25 -3.69 -9.01
CA PHE A 177 -3.16 -5.01 -8.42
C PHE A 177 -2.27 -5.90 -9.28
N ILE A 178 -1.26 -6.49 -8.66
CA ILE A 178 -0.23 -7.33 -9.29
C ILE A 178 -0.33 -8.75 -8.73
N PRO A 179 -0.43 -9.81 -9.55
CA PRO A 179 -0.42 -11.19 -9.04
C PRO A 179 0.86 -11.48 -8.24
N LYS A 180 0.77 -12.26 -7.15
CA LYS A 180 1.93 -12.60 -6.30
C LYS A 180 3.06 -13.22 -7.12
N SER A 181 2.75 -14.13 -8.05
CA SER A 181 3.75 -14.81 -8.87
C SER A 181 4.63 -13.86 -9.69
N GLN A 182 4.13 -12.65 -9.98
CA GLN A 182 4.78 -11.67 -10.87
C GLN A 182 5.36 -10.45 -10.13
N ILE A 183 5.22 -10.38 -8.80
CA ILE A 183 5.65 -9.20 -8.03
C ILE A 183 7.17 -9.00 -8.05
N SER A 184 7.94 -10.09 -8.15
CA SER A 184 9.40 -10.01 -8.28
C SER A 184 9.82 -9.42 -9.62
N ASP A 185 9.18 -9.83 -10.72
CA ASP A 185 9.43 -9.28 -12.05
C ASP A 185 8.99 -7.83 -12.14
N PHE A 186 7.86 -7.49 -11.50
CA PHE A 186 7.41 -6.11 -11.35
C PHE A 186 8.43 -5.27 -10.59
N ASN A 187 8.99 -5.77 -9.48
CA ASN A 187 10.05 -5.05 -8.76
C ASN A 187 11.27 -4.77 -9.64
N ASN A 188 11.75 -5.79 -10.35
CA ASN A 188 12.96 -5.66 -11.17
C ASN A 188 12.73 -4.70 -12.34
N GLY A 189 11.62 -4.83 -13.06
CA GLY A 189 11.35 -4.03 -14.23
C GLY A 189 10.80 -2.64 -13.94
N VAL A 190 9.94 -2.50 -12.92
CA VAL A 190 9.24 -1.24 -12.62
C VAL A 190 9.93 -0.49 -11.50
N PHE A 191 10.00 -1.05 -10.28
CA PHE A 191 10.57 -0.32 -9.14
C PHE A 191 12.04 0.02 -9.38
N ARG A 192 12.84 -0.97 -9.79
CA ARG A 192 14.26 -0.79 -10.04
C ARG A 192 14.57 -0.25 -11.43
N GLY A 193 13.87 -0.72 -12.46
CA GLY A 193 14.19 -0.38 -13.86
C GLY A 193 13.54 0.91 -14.39
N ILE A 194 12.39 1.34 -13.89
CA ILE A 194 11.69 2.54 -14.40
C ILE A 194 11.65 3.64 -13.35
N VAL A 195 11.23 3.30 -12.14
CA VAL A 195 10.92 4.29 -11.09
C VAL A 195 12.20 4.84 -10.48
N LEU A 196 13.12 3.96 -10.06
CA LEU A 196 14.41 4.35 -9.52
C LEU A 196 15.26 5.09 -10.56
N GLU A 197 15.33 4.60 -11.81
CA GLU A 197 16.17 5.20 -12.86
C GLU A 197 15.72 6.60 -13.26
N ARG A 198 14.40 6.84 -13.33
CA ARG A 198 13.87 8.19 -13.62
C ARG A 198 14.07 9.17 -12.46
N ASN A 199 14.05 8.67 -11.22
CA ASN A 199 14.29 9.44 -10.00
C ASN A 199 13.45 10.74 -9.88
N ILE A 200 12.18 10.68 -10.31
CA ILE A 200 11.23 11.82 -10.24
C ILE A 200 10.21 11.67 -9.10
N THR A 201 10.38 10.70 -8.20
CA THR A 201 9.34 10.35 -7.21
C THR A 201 9.17 11.47 -6.18
N THR A 202 7.95 12.01 -6.04
CA THR A 202 7.60 13.10 -5.10
C THR A 202 6.61 12.69 -3.99
N GLY A 203 6.33 11.39 -3.86
CA GLY A 203 5.34 10.86 -2.93
C GLY A 203 5.62 9.39 -2.59
N PRO A 204 4.76 8.77 -1.76
CA PRO A 204 4.93 7.38 -1.39
C PRO A 204 4.64 6.45 -2.57
N VAL A 205 5.48 5.44 -2.71
CA VAL A 205 5.17 4.25 -3.51
C VAL A 205 4.81 3.14 -2.53
N LEU A 206 3.55 2.71 -2.55
CA LEU A 206 3.04 1.63 -1.68
C LEU A 206 3.17 0.28 -2.36
N VAL A 207 3.47 -0.74 -1.57
CA VAL A 207 3.47 -2.14 -2.00
C VAL A 207 3.15 -3.07 -0.83
N TYR A 208 2.03 -3.78 -0.91
CA TYR A 208 1.61 -4.73 0.13
C TYR A 208 0.66 -5.80 -0.40
N PRO A 209 0.71 -7.03 0.15
CA PRO A 209 -0.12 -8.12 -0.30
C PRO A 209 -1.53 -8.07 0.30
N MET A 210 -2.47 -8.66 -0.43
CA MET A 210 -3.88 -8.81 -0.10
C MET A 210 -4.28 -10.28 -0.25
N ASN A 211 -5.20 -10.74 0.60
CA ASN A 211 -5.76 -12.09 0.52
C ASN A 211 -7.05 -12.09 -0.32
N ARG A 212 -7.06 -12.78 -1.46
CA ARG A 212 -8.21 -12.89 -2.37
C ARG A 212 -9.46 -13.41 -1.67
N GLN A 213 -9.32 -14.35 -0.73
CA GLN A 213 -10.45 -14.91 0.04
C GLN A 213 -11.25 -13.87 0.86
N LYS A 214 -10.75 -12.63 0.98
CA LYS A 214 -11.46 -11.51 1.62
C LYS A 214 -12.30 -10.67 0.65
N TRP A 215 -12.22 -10.97 -0.64
CA TRP A 215 -12.96 -10.32 -1.70
C TRP A 215 -14.10 -11.23 -2.16
N ASP A 216 -15.30 -10.66 -2.35
CA ASP A 216 -16.47 -11.42 -2.76
C ASP A 216 -16.59 -11.36 -4.28
N ASP A 217 -16.42 -12.50 -4.95
CA ASP A 217 -16.41 -12.58 -6.42
C ASP A 217 -17.74 -12.18 -7.08
N ARG A 218 -18.83 -12.06 -6.32
CA ARG A 218 -20.09 -11.52 -6.83
C ARG A 218 -20.03 -10.01 -7.07
N MET A 219 -19.12 -9.30 -6.40
CA MET A 219 -18.94 -7.84 -6.54
C MET A 219 -18.39 -7.48 -7.93
N SER A 220 -18.64 -6.25 -8.36
CA SER A 220 -18.13 -5.70 -9.63
C SER A 220 -16.64 -5.37 -9.60
N ALA A 221 -16.04 -5.25 -8.41
CA ALA A 221 -14.61 -5.01 -8.26
C ALA A 221 -13.79 -6.12 -8.97
N VAL A 222 -12.77 -5.70 -9.71
CA VAL A 222 -11.88 -6.60 -10.45
C VAL A 222 -10.53 -6.71 -9.73
N ILE A 223 -10.12 -7.93 -9.46
CA ILE A 223 -8.85 -8.27 -8.80
C ILE A 223 -8.18 -9.45 -9.52
N PRO A 224 -6.86 -9.66 -9.35
CA PRO A 224 -6.16 -10.83 -9.88
C PRO A 224 -6.69 -12.16 -9.33
N ASP A 225 -6.55 -13.24 -10.09
CA ASP A 225 -7.09 -14.57 -9.76
C ASP A 225 -6.30 -15.34 -8.69
N GLU A 226 -5.06 -14.93 -8.41
CA GLU A 226 -4.21 -15.58 -7.41
C GLU A 226 -4.72 -15.39 -5.97
N GLU A 227 -4.46 -16.37 -5.09
CA GLU A 227 -4.86 -16.30 -3.67
C GLU A 227 -4.26 -15.08 -2.95
N ILE A 228 -3.06 -14.68 -3.35
CA ILE A 228 -2.38 -13.47 -2.91
C ILE A 228 -2.11 -12.61 -4.14
N PHE A 229 -2.38 -11.33 -4.02
CA PHE A 229 -1.97 -10.32 -4.98
C PHE A 229 -1.52 -9.07 -4.23
N TYR A 230 -0.72 -8.22 -4.88
CA TYR A 230 -0.16 -7.02 -4.31
C TYR A 230 -0.91 -5.79 -4.77
N THR A 231 -1.25 -4.91 -3.84
CA THR A 231 -1.59 -3.52 -4.12
C THR A 231 -0.30 -2.75 -4.33
N VAL A 232 -0.18 -2.07 -5.47
CA VAL A 232 0.89 -1.12 -5.76
C VAL A 232 0.29 0.25 -6.04
N GLY A 233 0.73 1.28 -5.33
CA GLY A 233 0.21 2.65 -5.47
C GLY A 233 1.32 3.65 -5.65
N PHE A 234 1.40 4.28 -6.82
CA PHE A 234 2.30 5.38 -7.13
C PHE A 234 1.59 6.70 -6.82
N LEU A 235 1.78 7.22 -5.59
CA LEU A 235 1.01 8.37 -5.08
C LEU A 235 1.80 9.67 -5.22
N HIS A 236 2.19 9.97 -6.45
CA HIS A 236 2.96 11.16 -6.78
C HIS A 236 2.12 12.44 -6.66
N SER A 237 2.78 13.55 -6.36
CA SER A 237 2.22 14.89 -6.45
C SER A 237 3.09 15.70 -7.42
N SER A 238 2.48 16.46 -8.31
CA SER A 238 3.20 17.21 -9.33
C SER A 238 2.74 18.66 -9.37
N GLY A 239 3.62 19.56 -9.80
CA GLY A 239 3.21 20.89 -10.22
C GLY A 239 2.50 20.85 -11.57
N PHE A 240 1.75 21.91 -11.89
CA PHE A 240 0.98 22.03 -13.15
C PHE A 240 1.81 21.93 -14.42
N ASP A 241 3.12 22.18 -14.36
CA ASP A 241 4.02 22.11 -15.52
C ASP A 241 4.91 20.84 -15.53
N THR A 242 4.64 19.88 -14.64
CA THR A 242 5.52 18.71 -14.42
C THR A 242 4.80 17.37 -14.38
N TRP A 243 3.48 17.35 -14.55
CA TRP A 243 2.66 16.14 -14.41
C TRP A 243 2.89 15.16 -15.57
N GLU A 244 3.27 15.65 -16.75
CA GLU A 244 3.50 14.86 -17.96
C GLU A 244 4.62 13.83 -17.75
N ALA A 245 5.66 14.16 -17.00
CA ALA A 245 6.77 13.24 -16.72
C ALA A 245 6.32 12.00 -15.92
N PHE A 246 5.35 12.18 -15.00
CA PHE A 246 4.73 11.10 -14.24
C PHE A 246 3.75 10.31 -15.10
N GLU A 247 2.96 11.00 -15.92
CA GLU A 247 2.03 10.35 -16.86
C GLU A 247 2.80 9.45 -17.84
N ASP A 248 3.94 9.92 -18.34
CA ASP A 248 4.82 9.13 -19.21
C ASP A 248 5.50 7.98 -18.47
N GLN A 249 5.82 8.15 -17.18
CA GLN A 249 6.27 7.04 -16.34
C GLN A 249 5.16 5.99 -16.19
N ASN A 250 3.91 6.41 -15.91
CA ASN A 250 2.76 5.53 -15.78
C ASN A 250 2.50 4.74 -17.07
N LYS A 251 2.58 5.41 -18.24
CA LYS A 251 2.47 4.76 -19.55
C LYS A 251 3.58 3.72 -19.77
N ASP A 252 4.81 4.03 -19.39
CA ASP A 252 5.93 3.09 -19.52
C ASP A 252 5.78 1.88 -18.59
N ILE A 253 5.27 2.07 -17.37
CA ILE A 253 4.94 0.99 -16.43
C ILE A 253 3.88 0.07 -17.05
N MET A 254 2.79 0.63 -17.58
CA MET A 254 1.73 -0.16 -18.22
C MET A 254 2.23 -0.87 -19.49
N ARG A 255 3.06 -0.21 -20.30
CA ARG A 255 3.69 -0.81 -21.50
C ARG A 255 4.61 -1.96 -21.11
N PHE A 256 5.41 -1.79 -20.06
CA PHE A 256 6.25 -2.86 -19.51
C PHE A 256 5.41 -4.05 -19.11
N CYS A 257 4.36 -3.84 -18.28
CA CYS A 257 3.49 -4.91 -17.81
C CYS A 257 2.85 -5.67 -18.98
N ASN A 258 2.33 -4.96 -19.99
CA ASN A 258 1.77 -5.59 -21.18
C ASN A 258 2.81 -6.41 -21.96
N LYS A 259 4.00 -5.84 -22.19
CA LYS A 259 5.09 -6.50 -22.94
C LYS A 259 5.62 -7.76 -22.25
N THR A 260 5.67 -7.76 -20.91
CA THR A 260 6.16 -8.90 -20.13
C THR A 260 5.07 -9.87 -19.71
N GLY A 261 3.81 -9.61 -20.08
CA GLY A 261 2.67 -10.46 -19.72
C GLY A 261 2.30 -10.38 -18.24
N ILE A 262 2.64 -9.29 -17.55
CA ILE A 262 2.18 -9.06 -16.18
C ILE A 262 0.68 -8.78 -16.21
N MET A 263 -0.10 -9.66 -15.56
CA MET A 263 -1.57 -9.64 -15.55
C MET A 263 -2.11 -8.61 -14.55
N VAL A 264 -1.75 -7.35 -14.77
CA VAL A 264 -2.13 -6.22 -13.92
C VAL A 264 -3.62 -5.89 -14.04
N LYS A 265 -4.24 -5.53 -12.91
CA LYS A 265 -5.55 -4.87 -12.88
C LYS A 265 -5.39 -3.47 -12.29
N GLN A 266 -5.90 -2.43 -12.95
CA GLN A 266 -5.91 -1.10 -12.35
C GLN A 266 -6.97 -1.03 -11.23
N TYR A 267 -6.58 -0.48 -10.08
CA TYR A 267 -7.50 -0.02 -9.05
C TYR A 267 -7.75 1.48 -9.27
N LEU A 268 -8.98 1.96 -9.06
CA LEU A 268 -9.42 3.25 -9.57
C LEU A 268 -9.15 3.39 -11.09
N PRO A 269 -9.62 2.40 -11.90
CA PRO A 269 -9.26 2.31 -13.30
C PRO A 269 -9.74 3.50 -14.12
N HIS A 270 -8.93 3.91 -15.09
CA HIS A 270 -9.31 4.86 -16.12
C HIS A 270 -8.90 4.32 -17.49
N TYR A 271 -9.91 4.01 -18.31
CA TYR A 271 -9.73 3.55 -19.68
C TYR A 271 -10.58 4.39 -20.62
N SER A 272 -10.05 4.63 -21.82
CA SER A 272 -10.65 5.54 -22.80
C SER A 272 -11.50 4.82 -23.84
N THR A 273 -11.33 3.51 -23.98
CA THR A 273 -12.02 2.68 -24.98
C THR A 273 -12.82 1.56 -24.33
N LYS A 274 -13.85 1.09 -25.02
CA LYS A 274 -14.67 -0.04 -24.56
C LYS A 274 -13.86 -1.33 -24.50
N GLU A 275 -12.96 -1.52 -25.46
CA GLU A 275 -12.10 -2.69 -25.59
C GLU A 275 -11.17 -2.84 -24.38
N GLU A 276 -10.61 -1.73 -23.90
CA GLU A 276 -9.82 -1.71 -22.66
C GLU A 276 -10.67 -2.08 -21.43
N TRP A 277 -11.92 -1.59 -21.35
CA TRP A 277 -12.84 -1.99 -20.28
C TRP A 277 -13.22 -3.47 -20.35
N VAL A 278 -13.50 -4.01 -21.54
CA VAL A 278 -13.75 -5.44 -21.74
C VAL A 278 -12.55 -6.26 -21.27
N HIS A 279 -11.33 -5.84 -21.60
CA HIS A 279 -10.11 -6.50 -21.13
C HIS A 279 -9.92 -6.39 -19.61
N HIS A 280 -10.25 -5.22 -19.02
CA HIS A 280 -10.21 -5.01 -17.59
C HIS A 280 -11.14 -5.98 -16.87
N PHE A 281 -12.43 -6.02 -17.23
CA PHE A 281 -13.41 -6.90 -16.59
C PHE A 281 -13.22 -8.37 -16.94
N GLY A 282 -12.70 -8.69 -18.13
CA GLY A 282 -12.50 -10.07 -18.57
C GLY A 282 -13.81 -10.85 -18.57
N SER A 283 -13.86 -11.97 -17.85
CA SER A 283 -15.07 -12.79 -17.71
C SER A 283 -16.21 -12.12 -16.93
N LYS A 284 -15.97 -10.96 -16.30
CA LYS A 284 -16.99 -10.15 -15.61
C LYS A 284 -17.71 -9.13 -16.52
N TRP A 285 -17.30 -8.99 -17.80
CA TRP A 285 -17.93 -8.07 -18.76
C TRP A 285 -19.29 -8.60 -19.25
#